data_AF-A0A979F246-F1
#
_entry.id   AF-A0A979F246-F1
#
_cell.length_a   1.000
_cell.length_b   1.000
_cell.length_c   1.000
_cell.angle_alpha   90.00
_cell.angle_beta   90.00
_cell.angle_gamma   90.00
#
_symmetry.space_group_name_H-M   'P 1'
#
loop_
_entity.id
_entity.type
_entity.pdbx_description
1 polymer ?
#
loop_
_entity_poly.entity_id
_entity_poly.type
_entity_poly.pdbx_seq_one_letter_code
_entity_poly.pdbx_strand_id
1 'polypeptide(L)'
;MKEKRAEDLCQLLISLFLNSDPNALTPQAAAVLSLFVHYGVHVNIHMDRLTALLEDVLSGPEEPHYPLPPGWGMCDSVLALILYFLSESESSVLYDFLNSEVWCHLWTKVSTILESAESKPDFLSIDGLSVLLSIALFAFSYEPYDCLCLFYDDDTKLIRTLIRLLTTDSAAPLKRGPLWGGSDMNSLALMSCQLLCFPFAVELPQEKMVAILHLYQSLNIVEGLVQSFRLVRLLCLCLSSPKYAVPSFITAVQDFGFLPQSAPSEQTLDNHNQLGVQQNSQDLLAPHIKNS
;
A
#
# COMPACT_ATOMS: atom_id res chain seq x y z
N MET A 1 -40.01 -10.53 -7.20
CA MET A 1 -39.89 -11.22 -8.50
C MET A 1 -38.58 -10.91 -9.23
N LYS A 2 -38.07 -9.66 -9.19
CA LYS A 2 -36.77 -9.30 -9.80
C LYS A 2 -35.55 -9.88 -9.06
N GLU A 3 -35.59 -9.86 -7.72
CA GLU A 3 -34.52 -10.34 -6.83
C GLU A 3 -34.28 -11.85 -6.95
N LYS A 4 -35.34 -12.66 -6.85
CA LYS A 4 -35.29 -14.11 -7.07
C LYS A 4 -34.67 -14.52 -8.41
N ARG A 5 -34.90 -13.74 -9.47
CA ARG A 5 -34.30 -13.99 -10.79
C ARG A 5 -32.78 -13.71 -10.80
N ALA A 6 -32.31 -12.72 -10.04
CA ALA A 6 -30.89 -12.42 -9.93
C ALA A 6 -30.16 -13.49 -9.11
N GLU A 7 -30.76 -13.99 -8.04
CA GLU A 7 -30.24 -15.11 -7.26
C GLU A 7 -30.14 -16.39 -8.09
N ASP A 8 -31.18 -16.74 -8.86
CA ASP A 8 -31.17 -17.91 -9.74
C ASP A 8 -30.05 -17.82 -10.81
N LEU A 9 -29.86 -16.63 -11.40
CA LEU A 9 -28.77 -16.36 -12.34
C LEU A 9 -27.39 -16.41 -11.66
N CYS A 10 -27.29 -15.93 -10.42
CA CYS A 10 -26.07 -15.97 -9.62
C CYS A 10 -25.62 -17.42 -9.39
N GLN A 11 -26.54 -18.29 -8.99
CA GLN A 11 -26.24 -19.72 -8.79
C GLN A 11 -25.79 -20.40 -10.09
N LEU A 12 -26.40 -20.06 -11.23
CA LEU A 12 -25.99 -20.58 -12.52
C LEU A 12 -24.57 -20.11 -12.89
N LEU A 13 -24.24 -18.84 -12.67
CA LEU A 13 -22.91 -18.31 -12.95
C LEU A 13 -21.83 -18.84 -12.00
N ILE A 14 -22.16 -19.03 -10.72
CA ILE A 14 -21.28 -19.71 -9.76
C ILE A 14 -21.03 -21.14 -10.24
N SER A 15 -22.07 -21.87 -10.66
CA SER A 15 -21.88 -23.22 -11.17
C SER A 15 -21.02 -23.26 -12.43
N LEU A 16 -21.16 -22.28 -13.34
CA LEU A 16 -20.28 -22.13 -14.51
C LEU A 16 -18.83 -21.86 -14.10
N PHE A 17 -18.63 -20.98 -13.10
CA PHE A 17 -17.33 -20.61 -12.56
C PHE A 17 -16.62 -21.79 -11.86
N LEU A 18 -17.36 -22.67 -11.18
CA LEU A 18 -16.80 -23.78 -10.41
C LEU A 18 -16.49 -25.03 -11.25
N ASN A 19 -17.05 -25.14 -12.46
CA ASN A 19 -16.84 -26.31 -13.32
C ASN A 19 -15.43 -26.29 -13.93
N SER A 20 -14.65 -27.33 -13.64
CA SER A 20 -13.17 -27.39 -13.73
C SER A 20 -12.58 -27.64 -15.13
N ASP A 21 -13.28 -27.24 -16.19
CA ASP A 21 -12.65 -27.05 -17.49
C ASP A 21 -12.39 -25.54 -17.58
N PRO A 22 -11.18 -25.04 -17.90
CA PRO A 22 -10.93 -23.61 -18.09
C PRO A 22 -11.68 -23.17 -19.35
N ASN A 23 -12.99 -23.04 -19.21
CA ASN A 23 -13.86 -22.57 -20.23
C ASN A 23 -13.43 -21.13 -20.50
N ALA A 24 -13.32 -20.77 -21.78
CA ALA A 24 -13.06 -19.41 -22.24
C ALA A 24 -14.08 -18.36 -21.71
N LEU A 25 -15.12 -18.82 -20.99
CA LEU A 25 -16.19 -18.05 -20.35
C LEU A 25 -15.93 -17.70 -18.87
N THR A 26 -14.87 -18.22 -18.25
CA THR A 26 -14.63 -18.02 -16.81
C THR A 26 -14.37 -16.54 -16.44
N PRO A 27 -13.53 -15.79 -17.18
CA PRO A 27 -13.38 -14.34 -16.96
C PRO A 27 -14.69 -13.55 -17.10
N GLN A 28 -15.59 -13.99 -17.99
CA GLN A 28 -16.89 -13.37 -18.26
C GLN A 28 -17.89 -13.71 -17.15
N ALA A 29 -17.86 -14.95 -16.63
CA ALA A 29 -18.62 -15.32 -15.45
C ALA A 29 -18.18 -14.47 -14.25
N ALA A 30 -16.85 -14.35 -14.03
CA ALA A 30 -16.29 -13.48 -12.99
C ALA A 30 -16.75 -12.03 -13.17
N ALA A 31 -16.82 -11.54 -14.42
CA ALA A 31 -17.29 -10.19 -14.72
C ALA A 31 -18.76 -9.96 -14.32
N VAL A 32 -19.65 -10.91 -14.59
CA VAL A 32 -21.05 -10.77 -14.18
C VAL A 32 -21.20 -10.93 -12.65
N LEU A 33 -20.42 -11.82 -12.05
CA LEU A 33 -20.43 -12.03 -10.60
C LEU A 33 -19.91 -10.81 -9.83
N SER A 34 -18.89 -10.12 -10.34
CA SER A 34 -18.40 -8.87 -9.73
C SER A 34 -19.46 -7.76 -9.78
N LEU A 35 -20.26 -7.69 -10.85
CA LEU A 35 -21.42 -6.79 -10.92
C LEU A 35 -22.50 -7.17 -9.89
N PHE A 36 -22.76 -8.46 -9.69
CA PHE A 36 -23.72 -8.92 -8.69
C PHE A 36 -23.33 -8.49 -7.29
N VAL A 37 -22.06 -8.71 -6.91
CA VAL A 37 -21.50 -8.20 -5.66
C VAL A 37 -21.66 -6.69 -5.57
N HIS A 38 -21.30 -5.96 -6.63
CA HIS A 38 -21.42 -4.49 -6.66
C HIS A 38 -22.86 -3.99 -6.42
N TYR A 39 -23.86 -4.71 -6.93
CA TYR A 39 -25.28 -4.38 -6.72
C TYR A 39 -25.89 -5.02 -5.47
N GLY A 40 -25.08 -5.57 -4.56
CA GLY A 40 -25.52 -6.12 -3.28
C GLY A 40 -26.14 -7.51 -3.35
N VAL A 41 -25.94 -8.24 -4.46
CA VAL A 41 -26.31 -9.66 -4.57
C VAL A 41 -25.20 -10.48 -3.94
N HIS A 42 -25.56 -11.31 -2.95
CA HIS A 42 -24.61 -12.18 -2.28
C HIS A 42 -24.08 -13.25 -3.25
N VAL A 43 -22.75 -13.29 -3.41
CA VAL A 43 -22.03 -14.29 -4.21
C VAL A 43 -21.21 -15.13 -3.24
N ASN A 44 -21.34 -16.46 -3.32
CA ASN A 44 -20.59 -17.39 -2.47
C ASN A 44 -19.59 -18.19 -3.31
N ILE A 45 -18.34 -17.74 -3.32
CA ILE A 45 -17.23 -18.38 -4.04
C ILE A 45 -16.06 -18.49 -3.08
N HIS A 46 -15.44 -19.68 -3.02
CA HIS A 46 -14.26 -19.89 -2.19
C HIS A 46 -13.05 -19.13 -2.73
N MET A 47 -12.27 -18.53 -1.83
CA MET A 47 -11.06 -17.79 -2.18
C MET A 47 -10.04 -18.63 -2.93
N ASP A 48 -9.86 -19.91 -2.60
CA ASP A 48 -8.98 -20.82 -3.34
C ASP A 48 -9.30 -20.89 -4.84
N ARG A 49 -10.59 -20.80 -5.20
CA ARG A 49 -11.02 -20.80 -6.60
C ARG A 49 -10.72 -19.49 -7.30
N LEU A 50 -10.85 -18.37 -6.59
CA LEU A 50 -10.48 -17.05 -7.13
C LEU A 50 -8.98 -16.94 -7.31
N THR A 51 -8.19 -17.42 -6.34
CA THR A 51 -6.73 -17.48 -6.41
C THR A 51 -6.27 -18.37 -7.55
N ALA A 52 -6.86 -19.57 -7.70
CA ALA A 52 -6.54 -20.47 -8.82
C ALA A 52 -6.90 -19.88 -10.18
N LEU A 53 -8.04 -19.18 -10.30
CA LEU A 53 -8.41 -18.49 -11.53
C LEU A 53 -7.46 -17.34 -11.85
N LEU A 54 -7.09 -16.56 -10.84
CA LEU A 54 -6.13 -15.48 -11.03
C LEU A 54 -4.81 -16.04 -11.52
N GLU A 55 -4.33 -17.14 -10.93
CA GLU A 55 -3.10 -17.80 -11.38
C GLU A 55 -3.20 -18.31 -12.82
N ASP A 56 -4.32 -18.93 -13.20
CA ASP A 56 -4.57 -19.36 -14.58
C ASP A 56 -4.55 -18.18 -15.56
N VAL A 57 -5.10 -17.03 -15.18
CA VAL A 57 -5.05 -15.80 -16.00
C VAL A 57 -3.62 -15.23 -16.08
N LEU A 58 -2.81 -15.36 -15.03
CA LEU A 58 -1.43 -14.88 -14.98
C LEU A 58 -0.48 -15.75 -15.81
N SER A 59 -0.64 -17.07 -15.69
CA SER A 59 0.20 -18.14 -16.27
C SER A 59 -0.28 -18.64 -17.63
N GLY A 60 -1.55 -18.41 -17.96
CA GLY A 60 -2.20 -18.95 -19.15
C GLY A 60 -1.58 -18.45 -20.46
N PRO A 61 -1.66 -19.25 -21.54
CA PRO A 61 -1.28 -18.79 -22.87
C PRO A 61 -2.18 -17.60 -23.27
N GLU A 62 -1.65 -16.70 -24.09
CA GLU A 62 -2.38 -15.54 -24.61
C GLU A 62 -3.38 -15.99 -25.71
N GLU A 63 -4.33 -16.85 -25.33
CA GLU A 63 -5.36 -17.36 -26.20
C GLU A 63 -6.50 -16.35 -26.39
N PRO A 64 -7.24 -16.43 -27.51
CA PRO A 64 -8.34 -15.52 -27.79
C PRO A 64 -9.50 -15.78 -26.81
N HIS A 65 -9.54 -15.01 -25.72
CA HIS A 65 -10.70 -14.95 -24.84
C HIS A 65 -11.89 -14.31 -25.57
N TYR A 66 -13.11 -14.71 -25.19
CA TYR A 66 -14.29 -13.96 -25.62
C TYR A 66 -14.18 -12.51 -25.13
N PRO A 67 -14.57 -11.52 -25.96
CA PRO A 67 -14.36 -10.12 -25.63
C PRO A 67 -15.10 -9.76 -24.34
N LEU A 68 -14.39 -9.17 -23.40
CA LEU A 68 -14.98 -8.53 -22.23
C LEU A 68 -15.68 -7.22 -22.65
N PRO A 69 -16.59 -6.69 -21.82
CA PRO A 69 -17.18 -5.39 -22.09
C PRO A 69 -16.09 -4.32 -22.28
N PRO A 70 -16.30 -3.32 -23.14
CA PRO A 70 -15.30 -2.28 -23.38
C PRO A 70 -14.82 -1.63 -22.08
N GLY A 71 -13.50 -1.52 -21.93
CA GLY A 71 -12.86 -0.91 -20.77
C GLY A 71 -12.50 -1.85 -19.63
N TRP A 72 -12.86 -3.13 -19.71
CA TRP A 72 -12.50 -4.13 -18.71
C TRP A 72 -11.18 -4.82 -19.08
N GLY A 73 -10.30 -4.93 -18.09
CA GLY A 73 -9.17 -5.85 -18.12
C GLY A 73 -9.58 -7.26 -17.71
N MET A 74 -8.84 -8.25 -18.18
CA MET A 74 -9.02 -9.67 -17.84
C MET A 74 -8.97 -9.94 -16.34
N CYS A 75 -8.13 -9.24 -15.59
CA CYS A 75 -7.98 -9.43 -14.15
C CYS A 75 -8.99 -8.64 -13.30
N ASP A 76 -9.58 -7.57 -13.84
CA ASP A 76 -10.37 -6.59 -13.08
C ASP A 76 -11.45 -7.25 -12.22
N SER A 77 -12.22 -8.16 -12.84
CA SER A 77 -13.35 -8.84 -12.21
C SER A 77 -12.91 -9.77 -11.09
N VAL A 78 -11.82 -10.51 -11.31
CA VAL A 78 -11.31 -11.47 -10.34
C VAL A 78 -10.73 -10.73 -9.14
N LEU A 79 -9.98 -9.65 -9.38
CA LEU A 79 -9.47 -8.78 -8.33
C LEU A 79 -10.62 -8.13 -7.54
N ALA A 80 -11.68 -7.67 -8.21
CA ALA A 80 -12.83 -7.08 -7.53
C ALA A 80 -13.53 -8.08 -6.60
N LEU A 81 -13.67 -9.34 -7.06
CA LEU A 81 -14.21 -10.42 -6.22
C LEU A 81 -13.26 -10.73 -5.05
N ILE A 82 -11.95 -10.85 -5.30
CA ILE A 82 -10.96 -11.07 -4.24
C ILE A 82 -11.06 -9.97 -3.17
N LEU A 83 -11.09 -8.70 -3.57
CA LEU A 83 -11.23 -7.58 -2.62
C LEU A 83 -12.51 -7.69 -1.79
N TYR A 84 -13.64 -8.01 -2.44
CA TYR A 84 -14.91 -8.22 -1.74
C TYR A 84 -14.82 -9.34 -0.70
N PHE A 85 -14.30 -10.51 -1.08
CA PHE A 85 -14.19 -11.63 -0.15
C PHE A 85 -13.20 -11.35 0.96
N LEU A 86 -12.05 -10.72 0.67
CA LEU A 86 -11.10 -10.31 1.70
C LEU A 86 -11.75 -9.35 2.71
N SER A 87 -12.59 -8.42 2.26
CA SER A 87 -13.29 -7.48 3.15
C SER A 87 -14.35 -8.12 4.05
N GLU A 88 -14.91 -9.26 3.64
CA GLU A 88 -15.95 -9.99 4.38
C GLU A 88 -15.41 -11.22 5.16
N SER A 89 -14.12 -11.55 5.02
CA SER A 89 -13.53 -12.79 5.52
C SER A 89 -12.67 -12.62 6.78
N GLU A 90 -12.32 -13.75 7.40
CA GLU A 90 -11.37 -13.82 8.53
C GLU A 90 -9.92 -13.62 8.06
N SER A 91 -9.03 -13.16 8.95
CA SER A 91 -7.63 -12.81 8.60
C SER A 91 -6.81 -14.00 8.05
N SER A 92 -7.19 -15.25 8.34
CA SER A 92 -6.51 -16.43 7.79
C SER A 92 -6.59 -16.51 6.26
N VAL A 93 -7.71 -16.07 5.68
CA VAL A 93 -7.92 -16.09 4.22
C VAL A 93 -6.98 -15.10 3.52
N LEU A 94 -6.76 -13.95 4.15
CA LEU A 94 -5.78 -12.98 3.69
C LEU A 94 -4.36 -13.56 3.77
N TYR A 95 -4.00 -14.19 4.90
CA TYR A 95 -2.69 -14.81 5.08
C TYR A 95 -2.40 -15.86 4.01
N ASP A 96 -3.35 -16.76 3.73
CA ASP A 96 -3.20 -17.80 2.70
C ASP A 96 -3.02 -17.19 1.30
N PHE A 97 -3.77 -16.12 0.98
CA PHE A 97 -3.62 -15.40 -0.28
C PHE A 97 -2.24 -14.72 -0.41
N LEU A 98 -1.75 -14.06 0.64
CA LEU A 98 -0.46 -13.37 0.62
C LEU A 98 0.73 -14.32 0.52
N ASN A 99 0.63 -15.50 1.10
CA ASN A 99 1.65 -16.54 1.02
C ASN A 99 1.54 -17.40 -0.26
N SER A 100 0.55 -17.15 -1.11
CA SER A 100 0.45 -17.79 -2.42
C SER A 100 1.45 -17.19 -3.41
N GLU A 101 1.94 -18.01 -4.35
CA GLU A 101 2.81 -17.53 -5.44
C GLU A 101 2.10 -16.50 -6.34
N VAL A 102 0.76 -16.58 -6.39
CA VAL A 102 -0.12 -15.72 -7.19
C VAL A 102 0.07 -14.25 -6.85
N TRP A 103 0.27 -13.93 -5.57
CA TRP A 103 0.45 -12.54 -5.12
C TRP A 103 1.72 -11.91 -5.70
N CYS A 104 2.85 -12.60 -5.61
CA CYS A 104 4.12 -12.15 -6.19
C CYS A 104 4.09 -12.15 -7.73
N HIS A 105 3.43 -13.15 -8.32
CA HIS A 105 3.27 -13.26 -9.77
C HIS A 105 2.44 -12.10 -10.32
N LEU A 106 1.37 -11.70 -9.62
CA LEU A 106 0.54 -10.55 -9.99
C LEU A 106 1.36 -9.25 -10.07
N TRP A 107 2.14 -8.95 -9.03
CA TRP A 107 3.01 -7.77 -9.03
C TRP A 107 4.06 -7.82 -10.13
N THR A 108 4.60 -9.01 -10.41
CA THR A 108 5.53 -9.22 -11.51
C THR A 108 4.88 -8.88 -12.85
N LYS A 109 3.71 -9.45 -13.12
CA LYS A 109 2.99 -9.23 -14.38
C LYS A 109 2.62 -7.76 -14.56
N VAL A 110 2.09 -7.11 -13.52
CA VAL A 110 1.73 -5.68 -13.58
C VAL A 110 2.95 -4.79 -13.83
N SER A 111 4.07 -5.03 -13.15
CA SER A 111 5.32 -4.30 -13.40
C SER A 111 5.75 -4.42 -14.87
N THR A 112 5.78 -5.65 -15.41
CA THR A 112 6.18 -5.89 -16.80
C THR A 112 5.28 -5.19 -17.81
N ILE A 113 3.96 -5.17 -17.57
CA ILE A 113 3.00 -4.52 -18.47
C ILE A 113 3.17 -3.02 -18.46
N LEU A 114 3.35 -2.41 -17.28
CA LEU A 114 3.63 -0.99 -17.16
C LEU A 114 4.99 -0.62 -17.77
N GLU A 115 6.00 -1.50 -17.68
CA GLU A 115 7.32 -1.42 -18.34
C GLU A 115 7.24 -1.47 -19.87
N SER A 116 6.37 -2.30 -20.43
CA SER A 116 6.22 -2.41 -21.87
C SER A 116 5.54 -1.19 -22.48
N ALA A 117 6.20 -0.51 -23.42
CA ALA A 117 5.60 0.58 -24.21
C ALA A 117 4.56 0.06 -25.24
N GLU A 118 4.56 -1.25 -25.51
CA GLU A 118 3.63 -1.96 -26.40
C GLU A 118 2.47 -2.61 -25.62
N SER A 119 2.15 -2.05 -24.44
CA SER A 119 1.27 -2.69 -23.46
C SER A 119 -0.07 -3.10 -24.07
N LYS A 120 -0.43 -4.37 -23.88
CA LYS A 120 -1.74 -4.90 -24.22
C LYS A 120 -2.77 -4.26 -23.30
N PRO A 121 -3.68 -3.42 -23.83
CA PRO A 121 -4.60 -2.62 -23.02
C PRO A 121 -5.72 -3.44 -22.36
N ASP A 122 -5.69 -4.77 -22.50
CA ASP A 122 -6.80 -5.66 -22.14
C ASP A 122 -6.48 -6.55 -20.93
N PHE A 123 -5.27 -6.48 -20.34
CA PHE A 123 -4.93 -7.28 -19.15
C PHE A 123 -5.51 -6.70 -17.86
N LEU A 124 -5.29 -5.40 -17.61
CA LEU A 124 -5.75 -4.69 -16.42
C LEU A 124 -6.21 -3.28 -16.83
N SER A 125 -7.36 -2.83 -16.35
CA SER A 125 -7.80 -1.45 -16.56
C SER A 125 -7.25 -0.51 -15.48
N ILE A 126 -7.52 0.79 -15.61
CA ILE A 126 -7.24 1.78 -14.55
C ILE A 126 -7.97 1.40 -13.25
N ASP A 127 -9.22 0.96 -13.36
CA ASP A 127 -10.03 0.57 -12.20
C ASP A 127 -9.55 -0.77 -11.62
N GLY A 128 -9.15 -1.71 -12.48
CA GLY A 128 -8.50 -2.95 -12.03
C GLY A 128 -7.22 -2.68 -11.24
N LEU A 129 -6.43 -1.70 -11.67
CA LEU A 129 -5.24 -1.26 -10.94
C LEU A 129 -5.60 -0.60 -9.60
N SER A 130 -6.66 0.21 -9.55
CA SER A 130 -7.18 0.78 -8.30
C SER A 130 -7.63 -0.31 -7.32
N VAL A 131 -8.30 -1.36 -7.82
CA VAL A 131 -8.70 -2.52 -7.02
C VAL A 131 -7.47 -3.27 -6.50
N LEU A 132 -6.44 -3.50 -7.33
CA LEU A 132 -5.18 -4.10 -6.90
C LEU A 132 -4.52 -3.29 -5.78
N LEU A 133 -4.39 -1.97 -5.94
CA LEU A 133 -3.83 -1.11 -4.90
C LEU A 133 -4.69 -1.12 -3.63
N SER A 134 -6.01 -1.31 -3.75
CA SER A 134 -6.92 -1.43 -2.60
C SER A 134 -6.69 -2.74 -1.85
N ILE A 135 -6.53 -3.85 -2.56
CA ILE A 135 -6.14 -5.14 -1.99
C ILE A 135 -4.79 -5.01 -1.27
N ALA A 136 -3.82 -4.34 -1.90
CA ALA A 136 -2.53 -4.10 -1.29
C ALA A 136 -2.66 -3.29 0.01
N LEU A 137 -3.36 -2.14 -0.02
CA LEU A 137 -3.57 -1.32 1.17
C LEU A 137 -4.27 -2.09 2.29
N PHE A 138 -5.26 -2.91 1.94
CA PHE A 138 -5.92 -3.81 2.88
C PHE A 138 -4.89 -4.79 3.47
N ALA A 139 -4.17 -5.53 2.63
CA ALA A 139 -3.17 -6.50 3.05
C ALA A 139 -2.10 -5.90 3.97
N PHE A 140 -1.51 -4.76 3.58
CA PHE A 140 -0.52 -4.07 4.39
C PHE A 140 -1.12 -3.61 5.74
N SER A 141 -2.39 -3.20 5.79
CA SER A 141 -3.04 -2.76 7.03
C SER A 141 -3.29 -3.89 8.04
N TYR A 142 -3.52 -5.12 7.57
CA TYR A 142 -3.85 -6.27 8.41
C TYR A 142 -2.64 -7.18 8.68
N GLU A 143 -1.85 -7.48 7.65
CA GLU A 143 -0.67 -8.36 7.73
C GLU A 143 0.59 -7.61 7.21
N PRO A 144 1.02 -6.54 7.93
CA PRO A 144 2.09 -5.66 7.49
C PRO A 144 3.41 -6.39 7.27
N TYR A 145 3.75 -7.33 8.14
CA TYR A 145 5.04 -8.01 8.13
C TYR A 145 5.17 -9.01 6.96
N ASP A 146 4.10 -9.71 6.61
CA ASP A 146 4.08 -10.64 5.48
C ASP A 146 4.18 -9.88 4.15
N CYS A 147 3.55 -8.70 4.07
CA CYS A 147 3.61 -7.86 2.88
C CYS A 147 4.99 -7.22 2.66
N LEU A 148 5.79 -7.04 3.71
CA LEU A 148 7.12 -6.43 3.59
C LEU A 148 8.11 -7.27 2.79
N CYS A 149 7.87 -8.58 2.64
CA CYS A 149 8.67 -9.44 1.76
C CYS A 149 8.74 -8.88 0.33
N LEU A 150 7.69 -8.22 -0.15
CA LEU A 150 7.64 -7.58 -1.48
C LEU A 150 8.60 -6.39 -1.62
N PHE A 151 9.01 -5.76 -0.52
CA PHE A 151 10.00 -4.67 -0.53
C PHE A 151 11.43 -5.18 -0.61
N TYR A 152 11.66 -6.44 -0.20
CA TYR A 152 12.97 -7.07 -0.18
C TYR A 152 13.20 -8.02 -1.36
N ASP A 153 12.21 -8.19 -2.24
CA ASP A 153 12.37 -8.97 -3.47
C ASP A 153 13.48 -8.37 -4.34
N ASP A 154 14.38 -9.22 -4.85
CA ASP A 154 15.56 -8.81 -5.63
C ASP A 154 15.18 -7.97 -6.86
N ASP A 155 14.01 -8.25 -7.42
CA ASP A 155 13.52 -7.54 -8.58
C ASP A 155 12.82 -6.22 -8.23
N THR A 156 12.51 -5.93 -6.95
CA THR A 156 11.90 -4.67 -6.46
C THR A 156 10.66 -4.22 -7.28
N LYS A 157 9.92 -5.19 -7.83
CA LYS A 157 8.86 -4.95 -8.84
C LYS A 157 7.69 -4.15 -8.28
N LEU A 158 7.32 -4.43 -7.03
CA LEU A 158 6.31 -3.63 -6.31
C LEU A 158 6.72 -2.16 -6.30
N ILE A 159 7.92 -1.86 -5.82
CA ILE A 159 8.38 -0.48 -5.64
C ILE A 159 8.49 0.24 -6.98
N ARG A 160 9.03 -0.40 -8.02
CA ARG A 160 9.08 0.18 -9.37
C ARG A 160 7.69 0.46 -9.93
N THR A 161 6.75 -0.46 -9.72
CA THR A 161 5.33 -0.27 -10.07
C THR A 161 4.76 0.96 -9.38
N LEU A 162 4.90 1.07 -8.06
CA LEU A 162 4.37 2.18 -7.27
C LEU A 162 4.99 3.53 -7.65
N ILE A 163 6.32 3.59 -7.85
CA ILE A 163 7.00 4.82 -8.30
C ILE A 163 6.44 5.27 -9.63
N ARG A 164 6.20 4.33 -10.56
CA ARG A 164 5.69 4.70 -11.87
C ARG A 164 4.27 5.24 -11.80
N LEU A 165 3.44 4.70 -10.93
CA LEU A 165 2.11 5.24 -10.68
C LEU A 165 2.14 6.60 -9.97
N LEU A 166 3.26 6.97 -9.32
CA LEU A 166 3.47 8.30 -8.78
C LEU A 166 3.96 9.31 -9.81
N THR A 167 4.92 8.93 -10.65
CA THR A 167 5.69 9.88 -11.48
C THR A 167 5.05 10.17 -12.83
N THR A 168 4.03 9.42 -13.23
CA THR A 168 3.66 9.37 -14.65
C THR A 168 2.16 9.54 -14.91
N ASP A 169 1.87 10.27 -16.00
CA ASP A 169 0.69 10.10 -16.87
C ASP A 169 0.68 8.72 -17.61
N SER A 170 1.47 7.72 -17.14
CA SER A 170 1.80 6.46 -17.85
C SER A 170 0.66 5.47 -17.98
N ALA A 171 -0.49 5.76 -17.39
CA ALA A 171 -1.70 5.00 -17.66
C ALA A 171 -2.34 5.40 -19.00
N ALA A 172 -1.66 6.19 -19.84
CA ALA A 172 -2.06 6.50 -21.21
C ALA A 172 -2.53 5.29 -22.05
N PRO A 173 -2.02 4.04 -21.89
CA PRO A 173 -2.57 2.89 -22.61
C PRO A 173 -3.71 2.16 -21.87
N LEU A 174 -3.96 2.45 -20.60
CA LEU A 174 -4.99 1.76 -19.82
C LEU A 174 -6.37 2.37 -20.09
N LYS A 175 -7.32 1.51 -20.48
CA LYS A 175 -8.70 1.92 -20.68
C LYS A 175 -9.37 2.12 -19.31
N ARG A 176 -10.32 3.04 -19.24
CA ARG A 176 -11.19 3.21 -18.07
C ARG A 176 -12.28 2.14 -18.10
N GLY A 177 -12.47 1.47 -16.96
CA GLY A 177 -13.55 0.51 -16.77
C GLY A 177 -14.85 1.19 -16.33
N PRO A 178 -16.00 0.51 -16.47
CA PRO A 178 -17.28 0.98 -15.97
C PRO A 178 -17.59 0.50 -14.54
N LEU A 179 -16.74 -0.34 -13.95
CA LEU A 179 -17.10 -1.21 -12.82
C LEU A 179 -17.10 -0.49 -11.45
N TRP A 180 -16.27 0.53 -11.28
CA TRP A 180 -16.15 1.30 -10.05
C TRP A 180 -15.96 2.75 -10.47
N GLY A 181 -16.78 3.68 -9.96
CA GLY A 181 -16.82 5.07 -10.42
C GLY A 181 -15.43 5.63 -10.68
N GLY A 182 -15.16 5.96 -11.95
CA GLY A 182 -13.82 6.04 -12.53
C GLY A 182 -12.75 6.59 -11.60
N SER A 183 -11.89 5.70 -11.13
CA SER A 183 -10.71 6.08 -10.37
C SER A 183 -9.86 7.02 -11.24
N ASP A 184 -9.49 8.17 -10.68
CA ASP A 184 -8.59 9.11 -11.36
C ASP A 184 -7.13 8.76 -11.06
N MET A 185 -6.22 9.22 -11.91
CA MET A 185 -4.77 9.00 -11.72
C MET A 185 -4.29 9.56 -10.38
N ASN A 186 -4.92 10.62 -9.88
CA ASN A 186 -4.60 11.19 -8.57
C ASN A 186 -4.89 10.20 -7.43
N SER A 187 -5.97 9.41 -7.54
CA SER A 187 -6.26 8.36 -6.58
C SER A 187 -5.21 7.25 -6.62
N LEU A 188 -4.77 6.82 -7.81
CA LEU A 188 -3.72 5.80 -7.94
C LEU A 188 -2.39 6.29 -7.36
N ALA A 189 -2.01 7.54 -7.64
CA ALA A 189 -0.82 8.16 -7.08
C ALA A 189 -0.91 8.25 -5.55
N LEU A 190 -2.07 8.63 -5.00
CA LEU A 190 -2.27 8.69 -3.54
C LEU A 190 -2.13 7.31 -2.89
N MET A 191 -2.74 6.27 -3.46
CA MET A 191 -2.65 4.90 -2.95
C MET A 191 -1.22 4.36 -3.05
N SER A 192 -0.53 4.66 -4.15
CA SER A 192 0.87 4.26 -4.34
C SER A 192 1.80 4.93 -3.33
N CYS A 193 1.56 6.21 -3.07
CA CYS A 193 2.22 6.99 -2.03
C CYS A 193 2.00 6.35 -0.65
N GLN A 194 0.75 5.98 -0.31
CA GLN A 194 0.43 5.33 0.97
C GLN A 194 1.19 4.01 1.15
N LEU A 195 1.23 3.17 0.12
CA LEU A 195 1.97 1.91 0.14
C LEU A 195 3.48 2.12 0.31
N LEU A 196 4.06 3.12 -0.38
CA LEU A 196 5.48 3.45 -0.24
C LEU A 196 5.81 4.06 1.13
N CYS A 197 4.84 4.61 1.86
CA CYS A 197 5.05 5.06 3.23
C CYS A 197 4.98 3.93 4.26
N PHE A 198 4.44 2.77 3.87
CA PHE A 198 4.09 1.71 4.81
C PHE A 198 5.28 1.14 5.60
N PRO A 199 6.47 0.91 5.02
CA PRO A 199 7.62 0.43 5.79
C PRO A 199 8.03 1.33 6.97
N PHE A 200 7.69 2.62 6.92
CA PHE A 200 8.00 3.57 8.00
C PHE A 200 6.94 3.59 9.12
N ALA A 201 5.78 2.98 8.88
CA ALA A 201 4.72 2.84 9.88
C ALA A 201 4.89 1.58 10.75
N VAL A 202 5.76 0.66 10.36
CA VAL A 202 6.00 -0.62 11.03
C VAL A 202 7.33 -0.60 11.77
N GLU A 203 7.40 -1.28 12.91
CA GLU A 203 8.65 -1.46 13.65
C GLU A 203 9.56 -2.46 12.93
N LEU A 204 10.63 -1.96 12.30
CA LEU A 204 11.61 -2.79 11.58
C LEU A 204 12.99 -2.71 12.21
N PRO A 205 13.77 -3.81 12.17
CA PRO A 205 15.19 -3.77 12.51
C PRO A 205 15.93 -2.70 11.67
N GLN A 206 16.90 -2.02 12.29
CA GLN A 206 17.65 -0.93 11.66
C GLN A 206 18.24 -1.34 10.30
N GLU A 207 18.82 -2.53 10.20
CA GLU A 207 19.40 -3.08 8.96
C GLU A 207 18.39 -3.12 7.80
N LYS A 208 17.14 -3.55 8.09
CA LYS A 208 16.07 -3.62 7.10
C LYS A 208 15.56 -2.24 6.71
N MET A 209 15.43 -1.32 7.68
CA MET A 209 15.08 0.08 7.40
C MET A 209 16.12 0.76 6.51
N VAL A 210 17.40 0.51 6.80
CA VAL A 210 18.56 1.01 6.05
C VAL A 210 18.52 0.52 4.60
N ALA A 211 18.26 -0.77 4.38
CA ALA A 211 18.11 -1.33 3.05
C ALA A 211 16.97 -0.68 2.25
N ILE A 212 15.82 -0.42 2.88
CA ILE A 212 14.68 0.25 2.24
C ILE A 212 15.02 1.69 1.86
N LEU A 213 15.67 2.45 2.75
CA LEU A 213 16.09 3.83 2.45
C LEU A 213 17.09 3.88 1.29
N HIS A 214 18.07 2.97 1.28
CA HIS A 214 19.01 2.86 0.16
C HIS A 214 18.29 2.55 -1.16
N LEU A 215 17.31 1.64 -1.12
CA LEU A 215 16.50 1.31 -2.29
C LEU A 215 15.71 2.53 -2.79
N TYR A 216 15.11 3.29 -1.88
CA TYR A 216 14.36 4.51 -2.21
C TYR A 216 15.25 5.59 -2.80
N GLN A 217 16.49 5.69 -2.30
CA GLN A 217 17.51 6.58 -2.85
C GLN A 217 17.92 6.16 -4.26
N SER A 218 18.21 4.87 -4.45
CA SER A 218 18.67 4.33 -5.75
C SER A 218 17.64 4.49 -6.86
N LEU A 219 16.34 4.49 -6.51
CA LEU A 219 15.23 4.65 -7.43
C LEU A 219 14.72 6.10 -7.54
N ASN A 220 15.42 7.08 -6.97
CA ASN A 220 15.05 8.51 -6.94
C ASN A 220 13.60 8.75 -6.47
N ILE A 221 13.10 7.91 -5.56
CA ILE A 221 11.71 7.97 -5.09
C ILE A 221 11.40 9.33 -4.46
N VAL A 222 12.40 9.95 -3.81
CA VAL A 222 12.29 11.25 -3.16
C VAL A 222 11.85 12.35 -4.14
N GLU A 223 12.27 12.32 -5.41
CA GLU A 223 11.82 13.30 -6.40
C GLU A 223 10.34 13.13 -6.75
N GLY A 224 9.88 11.90 -6.99
CA GLY A 224 8.47 11.59 -7.26
C GLY A 224 7.56 11.83 -6.04
N LEU A 225 8.10 11.60 -4.84
CA LEU A 225 7.44 11.81 -3.56
C LEU A 225 7.31 13.30 -3.19
N VAL A 226 8.33 14.11 -3.46
CA VAL A 226 8.33 15.57 -3.18
C VAL A 226 7.36 16.32 -4.10
N GLN A 227 7.14 15.85 -5.32
CA GLN A 227 6.10 16.40 -6.20
C GLN A 227 4.68 16.22 -5.63
N SER A 228 4.46 15.21 -4.77
CA SER A 228 3.20 15.00 -4.06
C SER A 228 3.21 15.70 -2.70
N PHE A 229 2.84 17.00 -2.66
CA PHE A 229 2.69 17.81 -1.43
C PHE A 229 1.89 17.17 -0.28
N ARG A 230 1.13 16.09 -0.56
CA ARG A 230 0.30 15.36 0.40
C ARG A 230 1.09 14.35 1.25
N LEU A 231 2.29 13.97 0.81
CA LEU A 231 3.16 13.00 1.47
C LEU A 231 3.64 13.49 2.85
N VAL A 232 4.11 14.74 2.96
CA VAL A 232 4.64 15.29 4.23
C VAL A 232 3.58 15.21 5.33
N ARG A 233 2.31 15.50 5.01
CA ARG A 233 1.20 15.37 5.95
C ARG A 233 0.89 13.92 6.33
N LEU A 234 1.04 12.97 5.40
CA LEU A 234 0.72 11.57 5.64
C LEU A 234 1.86 10.84 6.39
N LEU A 235 3.12 11.12 6.06
CA LEU A 235 4.29 10.72 6.83
C LEU A 235 4.21 11.27 8.26
N CYS A 236 3.81 12.53 8.44
CA CYS A 236 3.52 13.08 9.77
C CYS A 236 2.37 12.34 10.49
N LEU A 237 1.36 11.85 9.77
CA LEU A 237 0.25 11.09 10.35
C LEU A 237 0.65 9.66 10.72
N CYS A 238 1.39 8.95 9.87
CA CYS A 238 1.90 7.59 10.13
C CYS A 238 2.94 7.57 11.26
N LEU A 239 3.72 8.64 11.42
CA LEU A 239 4.65 8.82 12.55
C LEU A 239 3.95 9.22 13.86
N SER A 240 2.62 9.33 13.89
CA SER A 240 1.84 9.73 15.08
C SER A 240 1.65 8.60 16.12
N SER A 241 2.32 7.46 15.96
CA SER A 241 2.57 6.49 17.06
C SER A 241 4.06 6.60 17.47
N PRO A 242 4.43 7.59 18.30
CA PRO A 242 5.78 8.16 18.35
C PRO A 242 6.81 7.35 19.15
N LYS A 243 6.43 6.23 19.77
CA LYS A 243 7.29 5.59 20.77
C LYS A 243 8.49 4.83 20.18
N TYR A 244 8.40 4.36 18.94
CA TYR A 244 9.44 3.50 18.35
C TYR A 244 9.76 3.75 16.87
N ALA A 245 8.82 4.27 16.06
CA ALA A 245 9.04 4.51 14.62
C ALA A 245 9.92 5.74 14.33
N VAL A 246 9.77 6.81 15.12
CA VAL A 246 10.44 8.10 14.89
C VAL A 246 11.95 8.04 15.11
N PRO A 247 12.48 7.45 16.20
CA PRO A 247 13.93 7.40 16.42
C PRO A 247 14.66 6.55 15.37
N SER A 248 14.13 5.35 15.05
CA SER A 248 14.75 4.44 14.07
C SER A 248 14.75 5.03 12.66
N PHE A 249 13.68 5.74 12.27
CA PHE A 249 13.64 6.47 11.01
C PHE A 249 14.65 7.62 11.00
N ILE A 250 14.70 8.46 12.05
CA ILE A 250 15.64 9.59 12.12
C ILE A 250 17.09 9.10 12.07
N THR A 251 17.46 8.06 12.84
CA THR A 251 18.81 7.49 12.82
C THR A 251 19.17 6.96 11.45
N ALA A 252 18.28 6.17 10.81
CA ALA A 252 18.56 5.64 9.49
C ALA A 252 18.66 6.78 8.44
N VAL A 253 17.75 7.76 8.45
CA VAL A 253 17.78 8.92 7.53
C VAL A 253 19.03 9.79 7.74
N GLN A 254 19.55 9.89 8.97
CA GLN A 254 20.81 10.57 9.29
C GLN A 254 22.03 9.78 8.79
N ASP A 255 22.02 8.45 8.92
CA ASP A 255 23.08 7.57 8.41
C ASP A 255 23.17 7.63 6.86
N PHE A 256 22.04 7.84 6.18
CA PHE A 256 21.99 8.02 4.71
C PHE A 256 22.17 9.47 4.23
N GLY A 257 22.37 10.44 5.13
CA GLY A 257 22.64 11.83 4.77
C GLY A 257 21.43 12.61 4.23
N PHE A 258 20.21 12.13 4.46
CA PHE A 258 18.97 12.80 4.07
C PHE A 258 18.58 13.95 5.02
N LEU A 259 19.16 13.99 6.22
CA LEU A 259 19.04 15.09 7.18
C LEU A 259 20.44 15.59 7.58
N PRO A 260 20.60 16.89 7.90
CA PRO A 260 21.82 17.38 8.52
C PRO A 260 22.09 16.60 9.81
N GLN A 261 23.32 16.12 10.01
CA GLN A 261 23.74 15.54 11.29
C GLN A 261 23.42 16.56 12.39
N SER A 262 22.53 16.20 13.30
CA SER A 262 22.37 16.96 14.54
C SER A 262 23.72 16.90 15.26
N ALA A 263 24.32 18.07 15.48
CA ALA A 263 25.60 18.23 16.15
C ALA A 263 25.66 17.36 17.42
N PRO A 264 26.82 16.78 17.77
CA PRO A 264 26.96 16.07 19.03
C PRO A 264 26.53 17.02 20.13
N SER A 265 25.64 16.53 21.00
CA SER A 265 25.18 17.25 22.18
C SER A 265 26.39 17.74 22.96
N GLU A 266 26.68 19.04 22.82
CA GLU A 266 27.62 19.73 23.69
C GLU A 266 27.09 19.56 25.10
N GLN A 267 27.77 18.69 25.85
CA GLN A 267 27.74 18.71 27.30
C GLN A 267 28.08 20.13 27.72
N THR A 268 27.05 20.86 28.10
CA THR A 268 27.15 22.24 28.56
C THR A 268 27.92 22.22 29.88
N LEU A 269 29.18 22.64 29.81
CA LEU A 269 29.97 23.00 30.97
C LEU A 269 29.48 24.37 31.48
N ASP A 270 28.89 24.34 32.68
CA ASP A 270 28.87 25.36 33.73
C ASP A 270 28.66 26.85 33.38
N ASN A 271 27.50 27.39 33.78
CA ASN A 271 27.36 28.36 34.90
C ASN A 271 26.06 29.17 34.77
N HIS A 272 25.16 29.08 35.75
CA HIS A 272 25.02 30.17 36.74
C HIS A 272 23.93 29.90 37.79
N ASN A 273 24.38 30.07 39.04
CA ASN A 273 23.70 30.73 40.14
C ASN A 273 22.46 30.06 40.75
N GLN A 274 22.76 29.24 41.77
CA GLN A 274 21.96 29.14 42.98
C GLN A 274 21.63 30.54 43.53
N LEU A 275 20.34 30.84 43.61
CA LEU A 275 19.82 31.87 44.51
C LEU A 275 18.42 31.46 44.98
N GLY A 276 18.35 31.06 46.25
CA GLY A 276 17.11 30.90 47.00
C GLY A 276 16.95 29.51 47.62
N VAL A 277 17.33 29.35 48.90
CA VAL A 277 16.38 29.35 50.04
C VAL A 277 17.12 29.07 51.36
N GLN A 278 17.02 30.07 52.25
CA GLN A 278 16.96 30.05 53.73
C GLN A 278 17.91 29.16 54.55
N GLN A 279 18.74 29.83 55.38
CA GLN A 279 18.89 29.47 56.79
C GLN A 279 19.23 30.67 57.68
N ASN A 280 18.32 30.88 58.63
CA ASN A 280 18.32 31.60 59.91
C ASN A 280 19.61 32.21 60.52
N SER A 281 19.35 33.35 61.19
CA SER A 281 19.81 33.76 62.54
C SER A 281 20.85 34.87 62.65
N GLN A 282 20.47 35.87 63.48
CA GLN A 282 21.31 36.69 64.39
C GLN A 282 22.24 37.70 63.70
N ASP A 283 22.54 38.89 64.18
CA ASP A 283 22.06 39.81 65.21
C ASP A 283 23.04 41.03 65.07
N LEU A 284 22.72 42.16 65.69
CA LEU A 284 23.62 43.30 65.99
C LEU A 284 23.93 44.38 64.92
N LEU A 285 23.19 45.48 65.13
CA LEU A 285 23.55 46.90 65.04
C LEU A 285 25.00 47.29 64.66
N ALA A 286 25.08 48.21 63.69
CA ALA A 286 26.21 49.13 63.54
C ALA A 286 26.22 50.21 64.66
N PRO A 287 27.39 50.73 65.04
CA PRO A 287 27.55 51.52 66.25
C PRO A 287 27.21 53.00 66.03
N HIS A 288 26.65 53.56 67.09
CA HIS A 288 26.52 54.99 67.34
C HIS A 288 27.89 55.58 67.76
N ILE A 289 28.16 56.84 67.36
CA ILE A 289 28.88 57.94 68.06
C ILE A 289 29.95 58.65 67.20
N LYS A 290 29.57 59.88 66.80
CA LYS A 290 30.22 61.21 66.94
C LYS A 290 31.73 61.35 66.65
N ASN A 291 32.25 62.41 66.04
CA ASN A 291 32.06 63.84 66.33
C ASN A 291 32.78 64.68 65.23
N SER A 292 32.35 65.95 65.16
CA SER A 292 32.99 67.12 64.52
C SER A 292 32.79 67.33 63.02
#